data_AF-F2JRX7-F1
#
_entry.id   AF-F2JRX7-F1
#
_cell.length_a   1.000
_cell.length_b   1.000
_cell.length_c   1.000
_cell.angle_alpha   90.00
_cell.angle_beta   90.00
_cell.angle_gamma   90.00
#
_symmetry.space_group_name_H-M   'P 1'
#
loop_
_entity.id
_entity.type
_entity.pdbx_description
1 polymer ?
#
loop_
_entity_poly.entity_id
_entity_poly.type
_entity_poly.pdbx_seq_one_letter_code
_entity_poly.pdbx_strand_id
1 'polypeptide(L)'
;MLIFLLIFEIAIILITILSHIMLEKKYKEIERSTHIYTNKRAYRTEESIAFIDDIIKRYQKFTDQENESPDVYSMIKSSLLKEYIGKFTFIGVNNVAHKSKYVMWGIIVLEMAIGYINNVTTSFEGVVVIISSILLAIGAEMYIIIKALEEKKEAIIVSVEDYILNAYPLHVNKEVKVNNIGQETVLEKEQTKELVVLTQAKNKALSYVISEDKEDKKDKKDKKGSDTNKYKIESKEGLTERDIIGFINNLNKL
;
A
#
# COMPACT_ATOMS: atom_id res chain seq x y z
N MET A 1 -33.41 20.33 -39.65
CA MET A 1 -32.59 21.05 -38.64
C MET A 1 -32.77 20.45 -37.24
N LEU A 2 -34.00 20.30 -36.75
CA LEU A 2 -34.26 19.63 -35.46
C LEU A 2 -33.74 18.18 -35.38
N ILE A 3 -33.97 17.38 -36.43
CA ILE A 3 -33.43 15.99 -36.49
C ILE A 3 -31.91 15.95 -36.37
N PHE A 4 -31.20 16.95 -36.93
CA PHE A 4 -29.75 17.02 -36.83
C PHE A 4 -29.30 17.33 -35.38
N LEU A 5 -30.02 18.20 -34.68
CA LEU A 5 -29.77 18.52 -33.28
C LEU A 5 -30.03 17.31 -32.38
N LEU A 6 -31.11 16.55 -32.64
CA LEU A 6 -31.40 15.29 -31.95
C LEU A 6 -30.28 14.26 -32.16
N ILE A 7 -29.79 14.08 -33.40
CA ILE A 7 -28.68 13.16 -33.68
C ILE A 7 -27.41 13.63 -32.94
N PHE A 8 -27.16 14.93 -32.90
CA PHE A 8 -26.02 15.51 -32.20
C PHE A 8 -26.12 15.28 -30.68
N GLU A 9 -27.31 15.43 -30.09
CA GLU A 9 -27.59 15.12 -28.69
C GLU A 9 -27.31 13.64 -28.37
N ILE A 10 -27.81 12.72 -29.20
CA ILE A 10 -27.54 11.28 -29.06
C ILE A 10 -26.04 11.00 -29.08
N ALA A 11 -25.29 11.65 -29.97
CA ALA A 11 -23.84 11.51 -30.04
C ALA A 11 -23.15 11.98 -28.74
N ILE A 12 -23.60 13.11 -28.16
CA ILE A 12 -23.07 13.61 -26.88
C ILE A 12 -23.39 12.64 -25.73
N ILE A 13 -24.59 12.06 -25.71
CA ILE A 13 -24.96 11.04 -24.72
C ILE A 13 -24.02 9.85 -24.81
N LEU A 14 -23.76 9.33 -26.02
CA LEU A 14 -22.84 8.21 -26.23
C LEU A 14 -21.42 8.53 -25.75
N ILE A 15 -20.90 9.72 -26.07
CA ILE A 15 -19.58 10.18 -25.60
C ILE A 15 -19.55 10.29 -24.07
N THR A 16 -20.65 10.76 -23.45
CA THR A 16 -20.77 10.88 -22.00
C THR A 16 -20.74 9.50 -21.32
N ILE A 17 -21.48 8.52 -21.86
CA ILE A 17 -21.49 7.14 -21.37
C ILE A 17 -20.10 6.51 -21.49
N LEU A 18 -19.44 6.67 -22.64
CA LEU A 18 -18.08 6.18 -22.85
C LEU A 18 -17.09 6.79 -21.86
N SER A 19 -17.20 8.09 -21.60
CA SER A 19 -16.37 8.80 -20.61
C SER A 19 -16.60 8.23 -19.20
N HIS A 20 -17.85 7.91 -18.84
CA HIS A 20 -18.16 7.27 -17.56
C HIS A 20 -17.53 5.88 -17.44
N ILE A 21 -17.61 5.06 -18.48
CA ILE A 21 -17.01 3.71 -18.49
C ILE A 21 -15.48 3.81 -18.37
N MET A 22 -14.87 4.78 -19.06
CA MET A 22 -13.43 5.03 -18.98
C MET A 22 -12.99 5.43 -17.56
N LEU A 23 -13.73 6.32 -16.91
CA LEU A 23 -13.46 6.71 -15.52
C LEU A 23 -13.64 5.53 -14.57
N GLU A 24 -14.73 4.76 -14.71
CA GLU A 24 -14.97 3.58 -13.87
C GLU A 24 -13.85 2.54 -14.02
N LYS A 25 -13.34 2.32 -15.24
CA LYS A 25 -12.22 1.42 -15.47
C LYS A 25 -10.95 1.94 -14.79
N LYS A 26 -10.65 3.24 -14.90
CA LYS A 26 -9.47 3.82 -14.27
C LYS A 26 -9.53 3.76 -12.74
N TYR A 27 -10.71 3.99 -12.18
CA TYR A 27 -10.97 3.84 -10.75
C TYR A 27 -10.71 2.40 -10.25
N LYS A 28 -11.16 1.38 -10.97
CA LYS A 28 -10.84 -0.02 -10.66
C LYS A 28 -9.35 -0.33 -10.80
N GLU A 29 -8.66 0.30 -11.74
CA GLU A 29 -7.22 0.17 -11.92
C GLU A 29 -6.45 0.71 -10.71
N ILE A 30 -6.84 1.88 -10.20
CA ILE A 30 -6.26 2.48 -8.99
C ILE A 30 -6.53 1.60 -7.76
N GLU A 31 -7.76 1.15 -7.56
CA GLU A 31 -8.12 0.25 -6.46
C GLU A 31 -7.29 -1.06 -6.50
N ARG A 32 -7.14 -1.63 -7.69
CA ARG A 32 -6.30 -2.82 -7.91
C ARG A 32 -4.83 -2.52 -7.63
N SER A 33 -4.34 -1.33 -8.01
CA SER A 33 -2.98 -0.89 -7.73
C SER A 33 -2.71 -0.87 -6.22
N THR A 34 -3.60 -0.26 -5.43
CA THR A 34 -3.52 -0.25 -3.97
C THR A 34 -3.54 -1.66 -3.38
N HIS A 35 -4.40 -2.54 -3.90
CA HIS A 35 -4.50 -3.93 -3.43
C HIS A 35 -3.27 -4.79 -3.79
N ILE A 36 -2.67 -4.62 -4.97
CA ILE A 36 -1.43 -5.31 -5.35
C ILE A 36 -0.26 -4.82 -4.49
N TYR A 37 -0.22 -3.51 -4.20
CA TYR A 37 0.85 -2.94 -3.40
C TYR A 37 0.80 -3.40 -1.95
N THR A 38 -0.39 -3.51 -1.34
CA THR A 38 -0.58 -4.03 0.03
C THR A 38 -0.26 -5.52 0.18
N ASN A 39 -0.50 -6.34 -0.85
CA ASN A 39 -0.33 -7.78 -0.77
C ASN A 39 1.10 -8.23 -1.11
N LYS A 40 1.86 -8.71 -0.11
CA LYS A 40 3.24 -9.21 -0.29
C LYS A 40 3.36 -10.43 -1.22
N ARG A 41 2.26 -11.14 -1.51
CA ARG A 41 2.24 -12.30 -2.43
C ARG A 41 1.85 -11.95 -3.86
N ALA A 42 1.40 -10.72 -4.13
CA ALA A 42 1.02 -10.31 -5.47
C ALA A 42 2.27 -9.94 -6.29
N TYR A 43 2.32 -10.41 -7.54
CA TYR A 43 3.37 -10.00 -8.47
C TYR A 43 3.19 -8.53 -8.84
N ARG A 44 4.20 -7.72 -8.54
CA ARG A 44 4.19 -6.28 -8.78
C ARG A 44 4.83 -6.01 -10.15
N THR A 45 4.03 -5.61 -11.13
CA THR A 45 4.57 -5.01 -12.37
C THR A 45 4.67 -3.50 -12.20
N GLU A 46 5.71 -2.87 -12.76
CA GLU A 46 5.93 -1.42 -12.64
C GLU A 46 4.68 -0.62 -13.05
N GLU A 47 4.00 -1.01 -14.13
CA GLU A 47 2.76 -0.38 -14.58
C GLU A 47 1.60 -0.52 -13.58
N SER A 48 1.49 -1.67 -12.90
CA SER A 48 0.36 -1.95 -11.98
C SER A 48 0.46 -1.18 -10.66
N ILE A 49 1.66 -0.77 -10.25
CA ILE A 49 1.91 -0.06 -8.99
C ILE A 49 2.31 1.41 -9.21
N ALA A 50 2.50 1.86 -10.45
CA ALA A 50 3.04 3.17 -10.79
C ALA A 50 2.34 4.33 -10.07
N PHE A 51 1.01 4.28 -9.98
CA PHE A 51 0.22 5.32 -9.32
C PHE A 51 0.54 5.43 -7.82
N ILE A 52 0.50 4.31 -7.10
CA ILE A 52 0.76 4.27 -5.66
C ILE A 52 2.24 4.51 -5.35
N ASP A 53 3.15 3.96 -6.16
CA ASP A 53 4.60 4.12 -6.01
C ASP A 53 5.03 5.58 -6.17
N ASP A 54 4.46 6.31 -7.13
CA ASP A 54 4.73 7.75 -7.33
C ASP A 54 4.20 8.60 -6.16
N ILE A 55 3.03 8.26 -5.60
CA ILE A 55 2.50 8.96 -4.42
C ILE A 55 3.36 8.69 -3.18
N ILE A 56 3.78 7.44 -2.95
CA ILE A 56 4.64 7.06 -1.82
C ILE A 56 6.00 7.74 -1.92
N LYS A 57 6.64 7.75 -3.09
CA LYS A 57 7.94 8.42 -3.30
C LYS A 57 7.85 9.90 -2.99
N ARG A 58 6.76 10.56 -3.39
CA ARG A 58 6.54 11.95 -3.05
C ARG A 58 6.31 12.12 -1.55
N TYR A 59 5.48 11.30 -0.92
CA TYR A 59 5.25 11.32 0.53
C TYR A 59 6.55 11.18 1.33
N GLN A 60 7.40 10.20 1.00
CA GLN A 60 8.71 10.00 1.63
C GLN A 60 9.58 11.25 1.50
N LYS A 61 9.66 11.83 0.30
CA LYS A 61 10.45 13.05 0.07
C LYS A 61 10.01 14.23 0.93
N PHE A 62 8.70 14.42 1.14
CA PHE A 62 8.19 15.46 2.03
C PHE A 62 8.50 15.15 3.50
N THR A 63 8.30 13.89 3.92
CA THR A 63 8.59 13.47 5.30
C THR A 63 10.07 13.60 5.66
N ASP A 64 10.97 13.43 4.69
CA ASP A 64 12.42 13.52 4.87
C ASP A 64 12.97 14.96 4.78
N GLN A 65 12.26 15.90 4.14
CA GLN A 65 12.74 17.25 3.85
C GLN A 65 12.05 18.36 4.66
N GLU A 66 10.77 18.20 4.99
CA GLU A 66 9.97 19.21 5.70
C GLU A 66 9.36 18.57 6.94
N ASN A 67 9.67 19.10 8.13
CA ASN A 67 9.07 18.67 9.41
C ASN A 67 7.56 19.02 9.52
N GLU A 68 6.87 19.23 8.41
CA GLU A 68 5.44 19.50 8.33
C GLU A 68 4.70 18.25 7.87
N SER A 69 3.50 18.04 8.42
CA SER A 69 2.62 16.96 7.99
C SER A 69 2.18 17.21 6.54
N PRO A 70 2.57 16.37 5.56
CA PRO A 70 2.18 16.59 4.18
C PRO A 70 0.67 16.46 4.00
N ASP A 71 0.07 17.36 3.23
CA ASP A 71 -1.33 17.24 2.80
C ASP A 71 -1.45 16.13 1.74
N VAL A 72 -1.61 14.90 2.23
CA VAL A 72 -1.71 13.67 1.44
C VAL A 72 -2.93 13.72 0.51
N TYR A 73 -4.05 14.27 0.98
CA TYR A 73 -5.27 14.42 0.19
C TYR A 73 -5.04 15.24 -1.08
N SER A 74 -4.43 16.43 -0.94
CA SER A 74 -4.12 17.29 -2.09
C SER A 74 -3.09 16.65 -3.03
N MET A 75 -2.13 15.89 -2.50
CA MET A 75 -1.15 15.17 -3.31
C MET A 75 -1.81 14.10 -4.19
N ILE A 76 -2.69 13.28 -3.61
CA ILE A 76 -3.41 12.22 -4.35
C ILE A 76 -4.29 12.86 -5.41
N LYS A 77 -5.07 13.90 -5.04
CA LYS A 77 -5.95 14.62 -5.97
C LYS A 77 -5.17 15.21 -7.14
N SER A 78 -4.01 15.83 -6.88
CA SER A 78 -3.17 16.38 -7.95
C SER A 78 -2.58 15.31 -8.87
N SER A 79 -2.23 14.14 -8.31
CA SER A 79 -1.68 13.02 -9.06
C SER A 79 -2.75 12.42 -9.97
N LEU A 80 -3.96 12.22 -9.45
CA LEU A 80 -5.12 11.73 -10.20
C LEU A 80 -5.48 12.65 -11.39
N LEU A 81 -5.40 13.96 -11.20
CA LEU A 81 -5.69 14.94 -12.26
C LEU A 81 -4.63 14.94 -13.38
N LYS A 82 -3.39 14.55 -13.09
CA LYS A 82 -2.30 14.46 -14.07
C LYS A 82 -2.27 13.13 -14.82
N GLU A 83 -3.02 12.14 -14.37
CA GLU A 83 -3.07 10.83 -15.02
C GLU A 83 -3.74 10.89 -16.39
N TYR A 84 -3.38 9.91 -17.22
CA TYR A 84 -3.98 9.66 -18.51
C TYR A 84 -4.83 8.39 -18.48
N ILE A 85 -5.97 8.44 -19.17
CA ILE A 85 -6.82 7.29 -19.48
C ILE A 85 -6.63 6.99 -20.97
N GLY A 86 -5.71 6.08 -21.29
CA GLY A 86 -5.28 5.83 -22.67
C GLY A 86 -4.57 7.06 -23.25
N LYS A 87 -5.14 7.67 -24.30
CA LYS A 87 -4.60 8.90 -24.91
C LYS A 87 -5.19 10.20 -24.34
N PHE A 88 -6.19 10.10 -23.47
CA PHE A 88 -6.93 11.25 -22.96
C PHE A 88 -6.48 11.59 -21.54
N THR A 89 -6.46 12.88 -21.19
CA THR A 89 -6.18 13.31 -19.81
C THR A 89 -7.37 13.01 -18.91
N PHE A 90 -7.11 12.62 -17.66
CA PHE A 90 -8.17 12.39 -16.67
C PHE A 90 -9.08 13.61 -16.53
N ILE A 91 -8.51 14.81 -16.45
CA ILE A 91 -9.26 16.08 -16.41
C ILE A 91 -10.21 16.21 -17.61
N GLY A 92 -9.74 15.87 -18.81
CA GLY A 92 -10.56 15.93 -20.02
C GLY A 92 -11.76 15.02 -19.94
N VAL A 93 -11.54 13.74 -19.61
CA VAL A 93 -12.61 12.74 -19.50
C VAL A 93 -13.58 13.08 -18.35
N ASN A 94 -13.05 13.54 -17.21
CA ASN A 94 -13.85 13.96 -16.07
C ASN A 94 -14.73 15.19 -16.38
N ASN A 95 -14.17 16.18 -17.09
CA ASN A 95 -14.94 17.34 -17.54
C ASN A 95 -16.05 16.94 -18.51
N VAL A 96 -15.78 16.05 -19.46
CA VAL A 96 -16.80 15.57 -20.41
C VAL A 96 -17.90 14.84 -19.65
N ALA A 97 -17.56 13.96 -18.71
CA ALA A 97 -18.54 13.21 -17.91
C ALA A 97 -19.46 14.12 -17.07
N HIS A 98 -18.95 15.21 -16.50
CA HIS A 98 -19.72 16.07 -15.59
C HIS A 98 -20.32 17.32 -16.23
N LYS A 99 -19.69 17.88 -17.28
CA LYS A 99 -20.11 19.14 -17.90
C LYS A 99 -20.93 18.94 -19.18
N SER A 100 -20.98 17.74 -19.75
CA SER A 100 -21.80 17.47 -20.96
C SER A 100 -23.28 17.75 -20.75
N LYS A 101 -23.80 17.64 -19.52
CA LYS A 101 -25.18 18.01 -19.18
C LYS A 101 -25.53 19.44 -19.58
N TYR A 102 -24.62 20.39 -19.41
CA TYR A 102 -24.86 21.79 -19.78
C TYR A 102 -24.96 21.96 -21.30
N VAL A 103 -24.19 21.15 -22.05
CA VAL A 103 -24.24 21.13 -23.51
C VAL A 103 -25.57 20.53 -23.99
N MET A 104 -26.06 19.45 -23.37
CA MET A 104 -27.37 18.86 -23.67
C MET A 104 -28.51 19.86 -23.45
N TRP A 105 -28.54 20.52 -22.28
CA TRP A 105 -29.54 21.57 -22.01
C TRP A 105 -29.45 22.74 -23.00
N GLY A 106 -28.23 23.11 -23.43
CA GLY A 106 -28.03 24.11 -24.47
C GLY A 106 -28.65 23.71 -25.82
N ILE A 107 -28.56 22.43 -26.20
CA ILE A 107 -29.18 21.91 -27.41
C ILE A 107 -30.70 21.98 -27.32
N ILE A 108 -31.29 21.57 -26.20
CA ILE A 108 -32.75 21.63 -25.99
C ILE A 108 -33.26 23.08 -26.10
N VAL A 109 -32.55 24.04 -25.50
CA VAL A 109 -32.91 25.47 -25.63
C VAL A 109 -32.85 25.93 -27.09
N LEU A 110 -31.83 25.49 -27.83
CA LEU A 110 -31.68 25.81 -29.24
C LEU A 110 -32.80 25.17 -30.09
N GLU A 111 -33.17 23.93 -29.81
CA GLU A 111 -34.28 23.22 -30.46
C GLU A 111 -35.61 23.93 -30.23
N MET A 112 -35.88 24.38 -29.00
CA MET A 112 -37.08 25.18 -28.69
C MET A 112 -37.09 26.50 -29.44
N ALA A 113 -35.97 27.22 -29.49
CA ALA A 113 -35.86 28.50 -30.20
C ALA A 113 -36.12 28.32 -31.71
N ILE A 114 -35.51 27.30 -32.32
CA ILE A 114 -35.71 26.95 -33.74
C ILE A 114 -37.16 26.52 -34.00
N GLY A 115 -37.72 25.72 -33.09
CA GLY A 115 -39.11 25.27 -33.16
C GLY A 115 -40.08 26.44 -33.18
N TYR A 116 -39.82 27.46 -32.36
CA TYR A 116 -40.61 28.69 -32.30
C TYR A 116 -40.47 29.54 -33.56
N ILE A 117 -39.25 29.84 -34.01
CA ILE A 117 -38.99 30.69 -35.19
C ILE A 117 -39.64 30.11 -36.45
N ASN A 118 -39.53 28.79 -36.64
CA ASN A 118 -40.02 28.14 -37.85
C ASN A 118 -41.49 27.71 -37.76
N ASN A 119 -42.21 28.05 -36.66
CA ASN A 119 -43.56 27.53 -36.35
C ASN A 119 -43.65 25.99 -36.44
N VAL A 120 -42.55 25.30 -36.17
CA VAL A 120 -42.50 23.83 -36.22
C VAL A 120 -43.15 23.24 -34.95
N THR A 121 -43.30 24.04 -33.90
CA THR A 121 -44.06 23.72 -32.67
C THR A 121 -45.55 23.45 -32.90
N THR A 122 -46.12 23.85 -34.04
CA THR A 122 -47.51 23.50 -34.39
C THR A 122 -47.61 22.19 -35.19
N SER A 123 -46.49 21.66 -35.66
CA SER A 123 -46.44 20.35 -36.35
C SER A 123 -46.26 19.23 -35.33
N PHE A 124 -46.99 18.13 -35.49
CA PHE A 124 -46.90 16.97 -34.60
C PHE A 124 -45.47 16.39 -34.55
N GLU A 125 -44.80 16.30 -35.69
CA GLU A 125 -43.42 15.80 -35.79
C GLU A 125 -42.42 16.65 -35.01
N GLY A 126 -42.54 17.99 -35.11
CA GLY A 126 -41.68 18.92 -34.37
C GLY A 126 -41.80 18.79 -32.87
N VAL A 127 -43.04 18.68 -32.38
CA VAL A 127 -43.33 18.49 -30.95
C VAL A 127 -42.78 17.15 -30.45
N VAL A 128 -42.93 16.08 -31.22
CA VAL A 128 -42.40 14.75 -30.87
C VAL A 128 -40.88 14.77 -30.74
N VAL A 129 -40.17 15.46 -31.64
CA VAL A 129 -38.70 15.57 -31.57
C VAL A 129 -38.28 16.29 -30.28
N ILE A 130 -38.85 17.46 -29.98
CA ILE A 130 -38.49 18.24 -28.78
C ILE A 130 -38.77 17.44 -27.50
N ILE A 131 -39.92 16.77 -27.41
CA ILE A 131 -40.24 15.92 -26.25
C ILE A 131 -39.24 14.77 -26.11
N SER A 132 -38.85 14.15 -27.23
CA SER A 132 -37.87 13.05 -27.24
C SER A 132 -36.50 13.52 -26.73
N SER A 133 -36.03 14.70 -27.16
CA SER A 133 -34.79 15.32 -26.68
C SER A 133 -34.83 15.56 -25.16
N ILE A 134 -35.93 16.14 -24.66
CA ILE A 134 -36.11 16.37 -23.22
C ILE A 134 -36.06 15.05 -22.42
N LEU A 135 -36.76 14.01 -22.90
CA LEU A 135 -36.73 12.70 -22.25
C LEU A 135 -35.33 12.07 -22.28
N LEU A 136 -34.59 12.23 -23.37
CA LEU A 136 -33.22 11.76 -23.50
C LEU A 136 -32.28 12.45 -22.50
N ALA A 137 -32.36 13.77 -22.37
CA ALA A 137 -31.55 14.52 -21.41
C ALA A 137 -31.86 14.12 -19.95
N ILE A 138 -33.15 13.97 -19.60
CA ILE A 138 -33.55 13.49 -18.27
C ILE A 138 -32.99 12.08 -18.02
N GLY A 139 -33.10 11.18 -19.00
CA GLY A 139 -32.55 9.83 -18.91
C GLY A 139 -31.03 9.82 -18.71
N ALA A 140 -30.31 10.69 -19.43
CA ALA A 140 -28.88 10.86 -19.28
C ALA A 140 -28.49 11.42 -17.90
N GLU A 141 -29.22 12.40 -17.36
CA GLU A 141 -28.97 12.91 -16.01
C GLU A 141 -29.19 11.84 -14.94
N MET A 142 -30.28 11.07 -15.05
CA MET A 142 -30.53 9.95 -14.14
C MET A 142 -29.40 8.93 -14.19
N TYR A 143 -28.87 8.62 -15.37
CA TYR A 143 -27.70 7.74 -15.52
C TYR A 143 -26.45 8.30 -14.80
N ILE A 144 -26.17 9.60 -14.96
CA ILE A 144 -25.04 10.28 -14.31
C ILE A 144 -25.18 10.21 -12.79
N ILE A 145 -26.38 10.51 -12.27
CA ILE A 145 -26.68 10.48 -10.83
C ILE A 145 -26.51 9.06 -10.27
N ILE A 146 -27.10 8.05 -10.92
CA ILE A 146 -27.00 6.65 -10.47
C ILE A 146 -25.55 6.15 -10.45
N LYS A 147 -24.72 6.60 -11.40
CA LYS A 147 -23.31 6.19 -11.45
C LYS A 147 -22.43 6.86 -10.39
N ALA A 148 -22.88 7.99 -9.82
CA ALA A 148 -22.25 8.69 -8.70
C ALA A 148 -20.71 8.76 -8.78
N LEU A 149 -20.18 9.18 -9.94
CA LEU A 149 -18.73 9.18 -10.18
C LEU A 149 -17.94 10.07 -9.20
N GLU A 150 -18.55 11.14 -8.72
CA GLU A 150 -17.92 12.06 -7.77
C GLU A 150 -17.70 11.40 -6.41
N GLU A 151 -18.69 10.63 -5.94
CA GLU A 151 -18.58 9.84 -4.71
C GLU A 151 -17.51 8.75 -4.85
N LYS A 152 -17.43 8.09 -6.02
CA LYS A 152 -16.39 7.09 -6.29
C LYS A 152 -15.00 7.70 -6.32
N LYS A 153 -14.84 8.88 -6.90
CA LYS A 153 -13.58 9.63 -6.91
C LYS A 153 -13.14 9.91 -5.48
N GLU A 154 -14.04 10.41 -4.64
CA GLU A 154 -13.76 10.75 -3.26
C GLU A 154 -13.41 9.51 -2.42
N ALA A 155 -14.19 8.42 -2.59
CA ALA A 155 -13.93 7.15 -1.92
C ALA A 155 -12.54 6.59 -2.24
N ILE A 156 -12.08 6.74 -3.49
CA ILE A 156 -10.73 6.31 -3.89
C ILE A 156 -9.66 7.18 -3.25
N ILE A 157 -9.84 8.50 -3.21
CA ILE A 157 -8.87 9.40 -2.57
C ILE A 157 -8.74 9.03 -1.09
N VAL A 158 -9.86 8.88 -0.39
CA VAL A 158 -9.88 8.47 1.04
C VAL A 158 -9.25 7.10 1.25
N SER A 159 -9.52 6.12 0.38
CA SER A 159 -8.91 4.79 0.49
C SER A 159 -7.39 4.81 0.30
N VAL A 160 -6.88 5.64 -0.61
CA VAL A 160 -5.44 5.79 -0.84
C VAL A 160 -4.79 6.58 0.30
N GLU A 161 -5.47 7.60 0.83
CA GLU A 161 -5.03 8.36 1.99
C GLU A 161 -4.91 7.49 3.24
N ASP A 162 -5.94 6.70 3.55
CA ASP A 162 -5.93 5.74 4.66
C ASP A 162 -4.76 4.75 4.51
N TYR A 163 -4.51 4.27 3.29
CA TYR A 163 -3.37 3.41 3.03
C TYR A 163 -2.03 4.08 3.35
N ILE A 164 -1.82 5.32 2.90
CA ILE A 164 -0.55 6.05 3.08
C ILE A 164 -0.32 6.43 4.54
N LEU A 165 -1.35 6.92 5.23
CA LEU A 165 -1.22 7.40 6.60
C LEU A 165 -1.19 6.26 7.63
N ASN A 166 -2.02 5.22 7.44
CA ASN A 166 -2.23 4.21 8.47
C ASN A 166 -1.54 2.88 8.16
N ALA A 167 -1.62 2.39 6.91
CA ALA A 167 -1.10 1.06 6.57
C ALA A 167 0.39 1.09 6.20
N TYR A 168 0.82 2.07 5.42
CA TYR A 168 2.18 2.15 4.89
C TYR A 168 3.27 2.23 5.99
N PRO A 169 3.17 3.08 7.03
CA PRO A 169 4.19 3.16 8.08
C PRO A 169 4.33 1.85 8.87
N LEU A 170 3.24 1.10 9.04
CA LEU A 170 3.25 -0.21 9.70
C LEU A 170 3.99 -1.27 8.87
N HIS A 171 3.92 -1.19 7.54
CA HIS A 171 4.64 -2.09 6.64
C HIS A 171 6.15 -1.80 6.63
N VAL A 172 6.54 -0.53 6.54
CA VAL A 172 7.95 -0.11 6.57
C VAL A 172 8.58 -0.43 7.93
N ASN A 173 7.91 -0.10 9.04
CA ASN A 173 8.43 -0.39 10.38
C ASN A 173 8.57 -1.89 10.68
N LYS A 174 7.69 -2.74 10.11
CA LYS A 174 7.85 -4.20 10.20
C LYS A 174 9.06 -4.71 9.44
N GLU A 175 9.34 -4.18 8.25
CA GLU A 175 10.50 -4.61 7.46
C GLU A 175 11.83 -4.13 8.07
N VAL A 176 11.87 -2.92 8.63
CA VAL A 176 13.03 -2.44 9.39
C VAL A 176 13.27 -3.28 10.64
N LYS A 177 12.22 -3.62 11.41
CA LYS A 177 12.36 -4.52 12.57
C LYS A 177 12.84 -5.91 12.19
N VAL A 178 12.34 -6.51 11.10
CA VAL A 178 12.76 -7.85 10.66
C VAL A 178 14.19 -7.85 10.15
N ASN A 179 14.63 -6.80 9.45
CA ASN A 179 16.02 -6.69 9.00
C ASN A 179 16.99 -6.48 10.17
N ASN A 180 16.60 -5.69 11.19
CA ASN A 180 17.43 -5.50 12.39
C ASN A 180 17.53 -6.78 13.22
N ILE A 181 16.44 -7.54 13.39
CA ILE A 181 16.47 -8.86 14.07
C ILE A 181 17.30 -9.87 13.24
N GLY A 182 17.23 -9.81 11.92
CA GLY A 182 18.06 -10.62 11.02
C GLY A 182 19.55 -10.32 11.16
N GLN A 183 19.94 -9.06 11.34
CA GLN A 183 21.33 -8.66 11.60
C GLN A 183 21.80 -9.02 13.01
N GLU A 184 20.96 -8.83 14.04
CA GLU A 184 21.26 -9.25 15.42
C GLU A 184 21.47 -10.77 15.51
N THR A 185 20.64 -11.56 14.83
CA THR A 185 20.78 -13.03 14.83
C THR A 185 21.99 -13.54 14.04
N VAL A 186 22.53 -12.76 13.09
CA VAL A 186 23.78 -13.07 12.40
C VAL A 186 24.98 -12.72 13.28
N LEU A 187 24.94 -11.57 13.97
CA LEU A 187 25.96 -11.15 14.93
C LEU A 187 26.03 -12.12 16.14
N GLU A 188 24.90 -12.57 16.69
CA GLU A 188 24.88 -13.59 17.75
C GLU A 188 25.44 -14.94 17.28
N LYS A 189 25.20 -15.33 16.02
CA LYS A 189 25.75 -16.57 15.45
C LYS A 189 27.25 -16.49 15.19
N GLU A 190 27.77 -15.33 14.86
CA GLU A 190 29.22 -15.13 14.72
C GLU A 190 29.90 -15.12 16.08
N GLN A 191 29.34 -14.40 17.07
CA GLN A 191 29.88 -14.36 18.43
C GLN A 191 29.84 -15.74 19.12
N THR A 192 28.79 -16.53 18.90
CA THR A 192 28.71 -17.89 19.45
C THR A 192 29.68 -18.86 18.77
N LYS A 193 29.94 -18.72 17.46
CA LYS A 193 31.01 -19.49 16.78
C LYS A 193 32.38 -19.13 17.32
N GLU A 194 32.64 -17.85 17.53
CA GLU A 194 33.91 -17.37 18.09
C GLU A 194 34.12 -17.87 19.53
N LEU A 195 33.06 -17.87 20.34
CA LEU A 195 33.08 -18.43 21.70
C LEU A 195 33.34 -19.95 21.70
N VAL A 196 32.75 -20.69 20.75
CA VAL A 196 32.96 -22.16 20.62
C VAL A 196 34.40 -22.47 20.20
N VAL A 197 34.98 -21.68 19.29
CA VAL A 197 36.39 -21.82 18.89
C VAL A 197 37.33 -21.50 20.06
N LEU A 198 37.07 -20.44 20.83
CA LEU A 198 37.83 -20.09 22.03
C LEU A 198 37.72 -21.17 23.12
N THR A 199 36.53 -21.76 23.29
CA THR A 199 36.30 -22.83 24.27
C THR A 199 37.00 -24.13 23.85
N GLN A 200 37.01 -24.47 22.56
CA GLN A 200 37.76 -25.60 22.03
C GLN A 200 39.28 -25.38 22.15
N ALA A 201 39.78 -24.18 21.86
CA ALA A 201 41.19 -23.84 22.04
C ALA A 201 41.61 -23.94 23.51
N LYS A 202 40.77 -23.45 24.44
CA LYS A 202 41.00 -23.56 25.89
C LYS A 202 40.99 -25.01 26.37
N ASN A 203 40.06 -25.83 25.91
CA ASN A 203 39.99 -27.26 26.26
C ASN A 203 41.17 -28.06 25.69
N LYS A 204 41.65 -27.69 24.50
CA LYS A 204 42.85 -28.30 23.90
C LYS A 204 44.11 -27.92 24.69
N ALA A 205 44.25 -26.66 25.10
CA ALA A 205 45.33 -26.23 25.99
C ALA A 205 45.27 -26.94 27.36
N LEU A 206 44.08 -27.11 27.94
CA LEU A 206 43.88 -27.82 29.20
C LEU A 206 44.27 -29.31 29.09
N SER A 207 43.98 -29.94 27.94
CA SER A 207 44.35 -31.35 27.69
C SER A 207 45.87 -31.56 27.59
N TYR A 208 46.63 -30.56 27.14
CA TYR A 208 48.09 -30.60 27.10
C TYR A 208 48.71 -30.48 28.50
N VAL A 209 48.17 -29.61 29.36
CA VAL A 209 48.62 -29.46 30.75
C VAL A 209 48.34 -30.73 31.58
N ILE A 210 47.22 -31.41 31.32
CA ILE A 210 46.87 -32.66 32.03
C ILE A 210 47.70 -33.87 31.54
N SER A 211 48.26 -33.81 30.31
CA SER A 211 49.16 -34.85 29.80
C SER A 211 50.61 -34.70 30.27
N GLU A 212 51.08 -33.49 30.59
CA GLU A 212 52.42 -33.30 31.18
C GLU A 212 52.49 -33.76 32.64
N ASP A 213 51.38 -33.69 33.39
CA ASP A 213 51.33 -34.11 34.80
C ASP A 213 51.25 -35.65 35.00
N LYS A 214 51.19 -36.44 33.91
CA LYS A 214 51.04 -37.90 33.97
C LYS A 214 52.27 -38.70 33.55
N GLU A 215 53.37 -38.07 33.14
CA GLU A 215 54.60 -38.80 32.83
C GLU A 215 55.49 -39.09 34.03
N ASP A 216 55.23 -38.53 35.22
CA ASP A 216 56.16 -38.69 36.36
C ASP A 216 55.77 -39.69 37.44
N LYS A 217 54.67 -40.45 37.30
CA LYS A 217 54.30 -41.48 38.29
C LYS A 217 53.72 -42.76 37.68
N LYS A 218 54.59 -43.58 37.09
CA LYS A 218 54.35 -45.02 36.94
C LYS A 218 55.50 -45.79 37.60
N ASP A 219 55.36 -46.03 38.90
CA ASP A 219 55.85 -47.26 39.50
C ASP A 219 55.19 -47.51 40.86
N LYS A 220 54.27 -48.49 40.89
CA LYS A 220 54.06 -49.53 41.93
C LYS A 220 52.59 -49.98 42.06
N LYS A 221 52.40 -51.24 41.64
CA LYS A 221 51.78 -52.38 42.33
C LYS A 221 50.36 -52.28 42.94
N ASP A 222 49.55 -53.21 42.41
CA ASP A 222 48.79 -54.28 43.07
C ASP A 222 47.59 -54.00 44.01
N LYS A 223 46.48 -54.63 43.58
CA LYS A 223 45.50 -55.44 44.33
C LYS A 223 44.28 -54.78 45.01
N LYS A 224 43.13 -55.29 44.52
CA LYS A 224 41.88 -55.68 45.20
C LYS A 224 40.97 -54.59 45.79
N GLY A 225 39.75 -54.57 45.24
CA GLY A 225 38.55 -54.91 46.02
C GLY A 225 37.51 -53.80 46.21
N SER A 226 36.29 -54.12 45.75
CA SER A 226 34.97 -53.76 46.29
C SER A 226 34.54 -52.30 46.47
N ASP A 227 33.45 -52.02 45.76
CA ASP A 227 32.20 -51.42 46.22
C ASP A 227 32.08 -49.91 46.46
N THR A 228 31.08 -49.40 45.72
CA THR A 228 30.12 -48.33 46.04
C THR A 228 30.66 -46.97 46.48
N ASN A 229 30.47 -45.96 45.62
CA ASN A 229 29.41 -44.99 45.89
C ASN A 229 29.05 -44.10 44.69
N LYS A 230 27.74 -43.94 44.52
CA LYS A 230 27.08 -42.89 43.73
C LYS A 230 27.64 -41.52 44.14
N TYR A 231 28.14 -40.74 43.18
CA TYR A 231 28.12 -39.29 43.29
C TYR A 231 27.28 -38.68 42.17
N LYS A 232 26.10 -38.25 42.62
CA LYS A 232 25.11 -37.40 42.01
C LYS A 232 25.77 -36.08 41.61
N ILE A 233 25.76 -35.73 40.32
CA ILE A 233 26.12 -34.38 39.87
C ILE A 233 24.88 -33.51 40.14
N GLU A 234 24.90 -32.79 41.25
CA GLU A 234 23.93 -31.73 41.53
C GLU A 234 24.20 -30.53 40.61
N SER A 235 23.16 -30.12 39.90
CA SER A 235 23.11 -28.86 39.16
C SER A 235 23.35 -27.71 40.15
N LYS A 236 24.49 -27.02 40.01
CA LYS A 236 24.72 -25.77 40.72
C LYS A 236 23.78 -24.70 40.15
N GLU A 237 22.79 -24.37 40.98
CA GLU A 237 22.26 -23.04 41.28
C GLU A 237 22.13 -22.08 40.09
N GLY A 238 20.87 -21.91 39.65
CA GLY A 238 20.46 -20.80 38.81
C GLY A 238 20.59 -19.46 39.53
N LEU A 239 20.78 -18.40 38.73
CA LEU A 239 20.83 -17.02 39.19
C LEU A 239 19.68 -16.72 40.16
N THR A 240 20.00 -16.19 41.33
CA THR A 240 18.97 -15.73 42.27
C THR A 240 18.51 -14.33 41.89
N GLU A 241 17.26 -13.98 42.22
CA GLU A 241 16.69 -12.65 41.94
C GLU A 241 17.54 -11.49 42.49
N ARG A 242 18.37 -11.74 43.51
CA ARG A 242 19.34 -10.75 44.02
C ARG A 242 20.43 -10.40 43.03
N ASP A 243 20.86 -11.35 42.20
CA ASP A 243 21.90 -11.13 41.18
C ASP A 243 21.34 -10.27 40.03
N ILE A 244 20.05 -10.44 39.71
CA ILE A 244 19.34 -9.65 38.70
C ILE A 244 19.12 -8.20 39.18
N ILE A 245 18.74 -8.01 40.45
CA ILE A 245 18.58 -6.68 41.06
C ILE A 245 19.93 -5.95 41.16
N GLY A 246 21.01 -6.68 41.46
CA GLY A 246 22.38 -6.13 41.45
C GLY A 246 22.80 -5.62 40.07
N PHE A 247 22.44 -6.33 39.00
CA PHE A 247 22.74 -5.93 37.63
C PHE A 247 21.94 -4.70 37.17
N ILE A 248 20.64 -4.62 37.51
CA ILE A 248 19.78 -3.49 37.18
C ILE A 248 20.26 -2.19 37.87
N ASN A 249 20.69 -2.28 39.13
CA ASN A 249 21.19 -1.12 39.87
C ASN A 249 22.54 -0.60 39.35
N ASN A 250 23.35 -1.45 38.71
CA ASN A 250 24.60 -1.02 38.07
C ASN A 250 24.38 -0.36 36.71
N LEU A 251 23.31 -0.70 35.99
CA LEU A 251 22.96 -0.07 34.72
C LEU A 251 22.37 1.34 34.88
N ASN A 252 21.68 1.62 35.99
CA ASN A 252 21.13 2.96 36.28
C ASN A 252 22.16 3.98 36.80
N LYS A 253 23.44 3.60 36.89
CA LYS A 253 24.55 4.48 37.33
C LYS A 253 25.52 4.87 36.20
N LEU A 254 25.25 4.46 34.97
CA LEU A 254 25.93 4.88 33.74
C LEU A 254 25.01 5.81 32.94
#